data_AF-A0A1U8A1F5-F1
#
_entry.id   AF-A0A1U8A1F5-F1
#
_cell.length_a   1.000
_cell.length_b   1.000
_cell.length_c   1.000
_cell.angle_alpha   90.00
_cell.angle_beta   90.00
_cell.angle_gamma   90.00
#
_symmetry.space_group_name_H-M   'P 1'
#
loop_
_entity.id
_entity.type
_entity.pdbx_description
1 polymer ?
#
loop_
_entity_poly.entity_id
_entity_poly.type
_entity_poly.pdbx_seq_one_letter_code
_entity_poly.pdbx_strand_id
1 'polypeptide(L)'
;MSWFRSAVTKVMVARGKNNLSHTVRSYADSVVQQTGHAVAEGSKLPQDRIGGSNSKSFNDTMKRLEEVAVSCTGLERTQLLRRWLIQLKETEKLSGSSIDDKEKVLDQHHAFDESKESPANPSLVLYYDSDLVSEPMNFRDVFLHSRALEGITLSMILEAPNEEEASLLLEIFCLCLTGEREVHNAIVSSIQDLAKVFSNYQDEVLVKRAELLQYAQGAISGLKINADLSRIDAETSSLQQKFEERRASRLTSTEAQVKESEKTALATLEALKEAFTEVRLFSRLGDLLLKKKLLNNGDTPEIHSQKVDKLKILSESLANSTLKAEKRISDHRQQKEEALNFRITKSAEVGETEKLEADFGTDIGRELLLVSCTLWSPYQEIAAEILALERQKDELEAELQKVNLSLVASRARLQNTREEREHFEEASNQIVAHLQTKEEDLSRSIYSCRVEADVVNMWVNFLQDMWVLQTSYTEQKEKQASDELEKYEQDFVDLVIHHLSAYKRALGPSIIHIRKFAENLKNLDDRQEMVSGVDTDDAKALNSRNNLEEEYLDSEAKIITALSVVDNMKEYFYRKKGKVSRCT
;
A
#
# COMPACT_ATOMS: atom_id res chain seq x y z
N MET A 1 16.86 -27.53 17.57
CA MET A 1 16.50 -26.10 17.36
C MET A 1 14.98 -25.85 17.29
N SER A 2 14.12 -26.59 18.02
CA SER A 2 12.65 -26.53 17.80
C SER A 2 11.91 -25.49 18.66
N TRP A 3 12.48 -25.03 19.78
CA TRP A 3 11.69 -24.24 20.76
C TRP A 3 11.50 -22.76 20.37
N PHE A 4 12.41 -22.17 19.59
CA PHE A 4 12.36 -20.74 19.24
C PHE A 4 11.25 -20.39 18.24
N ARG A 5 10.83 -21.33 17.38
CA ARG A 5 9.74 -21.09 16.40
C ARG A 5 8.35 -21.05 17.04
N SER A 6 8.15 -21.63 18.22
CA SER A 6 6.82 -21.71 18.85
C SER A 6 6.44 -20.43 19.63
N ALA A 7 7.44 -19.70 20.14
CA ALA A 7 7.20 -18.46 20.90
C ALA A 7 6.75 -17.29 19.99
N VAL A 8 7.34 -17.16 18.79
CA VAL A 8 7.06 -16.06 17.86
C VAL A 8 5.62 -16.12 17.31
N THR A 9 5.12 -17.32 16.99
CA THR A 9 3.75 -17.51 16.48
C THR A 9 2.68 -17.16 17.51
N LYS A 10 2.96 -17.31 18.82
CA LYS A 10 2.01 -16.97 19.88
C LYS A 10 1.88 -15.47 20.16
N VAL A 11 2.85 -14.65 19.74
CA VAL A 11 2.76 -13.18 19.88
C VAL A 11 2.07 -12.56 18.66
N MET A 12 2.28 -13.10 17.45
CA MET A 12 1.66 -12.58 16.22
C MET A 12 0.12 -12.75 16.18
N VAL A 13 -0.41 -13.77 16.86
CA VAL A 13 -1.86 -14.08 16.89
C VAL A 13 -2.66 -13.12 17.81
N ALA A 14 -1.98 -12.27 18.60
CA ALA A 14 -2.62 -11.37 19.55
C ALA A 14 -3.03 -9.99 18.97
N ARG A 15 -2.76 -9.68 17.70
CA ARG A 15 -3.01 -8.35 17.12
C ARG A 15 -3.75 -8.38 15.77
N GLY A 16 -5.05 -8.09 15.80
CA GLY A 16 -5.86 -7.72 14.63
C GLY A 16 -6.30 -8.87 13.72
N LYS A 17 -7.57 -9.29 13.81
CA LYS A 17 -8.20 -10.15 12.79
C LYS A 17 -8.46 -9.34 11.51
N ASN A 18 -7.51 -9.35 10.58
CA ASN A 18 -7.67 -8.70 9.29
C ASN A 18 -8.28 -9.67 8.26
N ASN A 19 -9.62 -9.68 8.15
CA ASN A 19 -10.36 -10.56 7.23
C ASN A 19 -9.89 -10.42 5.76
N LEU A 20 -9.42 -9.23 5.36
CA LEU A 20 -8.92 -8.95 4.01
C LEU A 20 -7.69 -9.77 3.59
N SER A 21 -6.85 -10.23 4.55
CA SER A 21 -5.71 -11.11 4.24
C SER A 21 -6.15 -12.49 3.75
N HIS A 22 -7.41 -12.87 4.00
CA HIS A 22 -8.02 -14.06 3.42
C HIS A 22 -8.63 -13.77 2.04
N THR A 23 -9.22 -12.59 1.82
CA THR A 23 -9.81 -12.21 0.52
C THR A 23 -8.75 -11.99 -0.55
N VAL A 24 -7.67 -11.25 -0.26
CA VAL A 24 -6.56 -11.03 -1.22
C VAL A 24 -5.83 -12.34 -1.52
N ARG A 25 -5.69 -13.24 -0.53
CA ARG A 25 -5.16 -14.60 -0.74
C ARG A 25 -6.09 -15.43 -1.62
N SER A 26 -7.39 -15.40 -1.34
CA SER A 26 -8.41 -16.09 -2.15
C SER A 26 -8.47 -15.57 -3.58
N TYR A 27 -8.22 -14.28 -3.84
CA TYR A 27 -8.25 -13.73 -5.20
C TYR A 27 -7.05 -14.20 -6.02
N ALA A 28 -5.85 -14.21 -5.43
CA ALA A 28 -4.64 -14.75 -6.06
C ALA A 28 -4.77 -16.25 -6.37
N ASP A 29 -5.33 -17.05 -5.44
CA ASP A 29 -5.53 -18.48 -5.63
C ASP A 29 -6.70 -18.81 -6.60
N SER A 30 -7.73 -17.95 -6.69
CA SER A 30 -8.96 -18.19 -7.49
C SER A 30 -8.83 -17.82 -8.98
N VAL A 31 -8.04 -16.80 -9.31
CA VAL A 31 -7.82 -16.38 -10.72
C VAL A 31 -7.16 -17.50 -11.56
N VAL A 32 -6.48 -18.46 -10.92
CA VAL A 32 -5.89 -19.64 -11.57
C VAL A 32 -6.95 -20.74 -11.87
N GLN A 33 -8.17 -20.68 -11.31
CA GLN A 33 -9.17 -21.76 -11.43
C GLN A 33 -10.58 -21.34 -11.86
N GLN A 34 -10.93 -20.04 -11.93
CA GLN A 34 -12.30 -19.60 -12.24
C GLN A 34 -12.50 -19.03 -13.65
N THR A 35 -12.41 -19.90 -14.67
CA THR A 35 -12.98 -19.64 -16.02
C THR A 35 -14.32 -20.35 -16.28
N GLY A 36 -14.95 -20.93 -15.24
CA GLY A 36 -16.11 -21.83 -15.39
C GLY A 36 -17.45 -21.40 -14.77
N HIS A 37 -17.49 -20.58 -13.73
CA HIS A 37 -18.73 -20.31 -12.96
C HIS A 37 -18.84 -18.87 -12.43
N ALA A 38 -19.26 -17.95 -13.31
CA ALA A 38 -19.72 -16.60 -12.93
C ALA A 38 -20.80 -16.05 -13.88
N VAL A 39 -21.70 -16.92 -14.36
CA VAL A 39 -22.93 -16.50 -15.04
C VAL A 39 -24.10 -16.73 -14.08
N ALA A 40 -24.86 -15.66 -13.78
CA ALA A 40 -26.24 -15.62 -13.24
C ALA A 40 -26.55 -14.81 -11.95
N GLU A 41 -25.64 -14.03 -11.34
CA GLU A 41 -26.01 -13.18 -10.17
C GLU A 41 -25.66 -11.67 -10.25
N GLY A 42 -25.06 -11.18 -11.34
CA GLY A 42 -24.66 -9.77 -11.51
C GLY A 42 -25.78 -8.72 -11.68
N SER A 43 -27.03 -9.00 -11.28
CA SER A 43 -28.16 -8.09 -11.54
C SER A 43 -29.26 -8.07 -10.47
N LYS A 44 -28.98 -7.40 -9.33
CA LYS A 44 -29.96 -6.71 -8.47
C LYS A 44 -29.26 -5.92 -7.35
N LEU A 45 -29.05 -4.62 -7.58
CA LEU A 45 -28.93 -3.63 -6.52
C LEU A 45 -30.20 -2.78 -6.60
N PRO A 46 -31.00 -2.66 -5.53
CA PRO A 46 -32.33 -2.08 -5.67
C PRO A 46 -32.26 -0.57 -5.93
N GLN A 47 -32.98 -0.13 -6.95
CA GLN A 47 -33.71 1.13 -6.85
C GLN A 47 -34.81 0.90 -5.80
N ASP A 48 -34.50 1.08 -4.52
CA ASP A 48 -35.52 1.04 -3.47
C ASP A 48 -36.47 2.23 -3.65
N ARG A 49 -37.64 1.93 -4.21
CA ARG A 49 -38.76 2.87 -4.27
C ARG A 49 -39.24 3.16 -2.86
N ILE A 50 -39.01 4.41 -2.43
CA ILE A 50 -39.94 5.23 -1.63
C ILE A 50 -40.44 4.53 -0.36
N GLY A 51 -39.70 4.70 0.75
CA GLY A 51 -40.01 4.04 2.02
C GLY A 51 -39.33 4.59 3.27
N GLY A 52 -39.19 5.92 3.41
CA GLY A 52 -39.09 6.57 4.73
C GLY A 52 -37.88 6.28 5.64
N SER A 53 -36.64 6.46 5.16
CA SER A 53 -35.57 7.14 5.94
C SER A 53 -34.36 7.45 5.05
N ASN A 54 -33.87 8.69 5.03
CA ASN A 54 -32.70 9.09 4.23
C ASN A 54 -31.35 8.74 4.89
N SER A 55 -31.37 7.99 6.00
CA SER A 55 -30.18 7.56 6.75
C SER A 55 -29.69 6.18 6.29
N LYS A 56 -28.42 6.06 5.90
CA LYS A 56 -27.79 4.75 5.63
C LYS A 56 -26.76 4.39 6.69
N SER A 57 -26.61 3.10 6.96
CA SER A 57 -25.54 2.56 7.82
C SER A 57 -24.18 2.86 7.19
N PHE A 58 -23.33 3.59 7.93
CA PHE A 58 -21.95 3.90 7.55
C PHE A 58 -21.16 2.61 7.29
N ASN A 59 -21.14 1.72 8.29
CA ASN A 59 -20.33 0.50 8.28
C ASN A 59 -20.73 -0.49 7.17
N ASP A 60 -22.01 -0.61 6.86
CA ASP A 60 -22.47 -1.51 5.79
C ASP A 60 -22.25 -0.92 4.40
N THR A 61 -22.28 0.41 4.26
CA THR A 61 -21.92 1.07 3.00
C THR A 61 -20.41 0.95 2.75
N MET A 62 -19.59 1.17 3.77
CA MET A 62 -18.13 1.04 3.69
C MET A 62 -17.71 -0.36 3.22
N LYS A 63 -18.23 -1.43 3.84
CA LYS A 63 -17.94 -2.81 3.41
C LYS A 63 -18.34 -3.09 1.97
N ARG A 64 -19.54 -2.65 1.55
CA ARG A 64 -20.03 -2.83 0.17
C ARG A 64 -19.14 -2.11 -0.85
N LEU A 65 -18.63 -0.93 -0.52
CA LEU A 65 -17.67 -0.22 -1.38
C LEU A 65 -16.37 -1.02 -1.53
N GLU A 66 -15.84 -1.58 -0.44
CA GLU A 66 -14.62 -2.40 -0.45
C GLU A 66 -14.79 -3.72 -1.23
N GLU A 67 -15.90 -4.41 -1.05
CA GLU A 67 -16.23 -5.66 -1.77
C GLU A 67 -16.32 -5.41 -3.28
N VAL A 68 -17.11 -4.40 -3.69
CA VAL A 68 -17.36 -4.10 -5.11
C VAL A 68 -16.11 -3.53 -5.80
N ALA A 69 -15.25 -2.80 -5.08
CA ALA A 69 -13.97 -2.30 -5.61
C ALA A 69 -13.04 -3.42 -6.10
N VAL A 70 -13.03 -4.55 -5.41
CA VAL A 70 -12.16 -5.70 -5.69
C VAL A 70 -12.81 -6.71 -6.65
N SER A 71 -14.15 -6.80 -6.67
CA SER A 71 -14.86 -7.76 -7.53
C SER A 71 -15.14 -7.26 -8.95
N CYS A 72 -15.17 -5.95 -9.18
CA CYS A 72 -15.55 -5.40 -10.50
C CYS A 72 -14.43 -5.52 -11.56
N THR A 73 -14.83 -5.86 -12.78
CA THR A 73 -13.95 -6.00 -13.96
C THR A 73 -14.56 -5.28 -15.17
N GLY A 74 -13.71 -4.91 -16.14
CA GLY A 74 -14.09 -4.26 -17.41
C GLY A 74 -15.28 -3.28 -17.35
N LEU A 75 -16.38 -3.60 -18.04
CA LEU A 75 -17.53 -2.69 -18.18
C LEU A 75 -18.23 -2.40 -16.84
N GLU A 76 -18.27 -3.35 -15.91
CA GLU A 76 -18.87 -3.14 -14.58
C GLU A 76 -18.04 -2.14 -13.77
N ARG A 77 -16.71 -2.28 -13.84
CA ARG A 77 -15.73 -1.36 -13.24
C ARG A 77 -15.86 0.06 -13.81
N THR A 78 -15.96 0.18 -15.13
CA THR A 78 -16.22 1.47 -15.81
C THR A 78 -17.52 2.13 -15.32
N GLN A 79 -18.63 1.38 -15.22
CA GLN A 79 -19.89 1.91 -14.71
C GLN A 79 -19.84 2.29 -13.23
N LEU A 80 -19.12 1.53 -12.41
CA LEU A 80 -18.91 1.80 -10.99
C LEU A 80 -18.18 3.14 -10.80
N LEU A 81 -17.06 3.33 -11.51
CA LEU A 81 -16.27 4.56 -11.50
C LEU A 81 -17.13 5.79 -11.85
N ARG A 82 -17.93 5.72 -12.92
CA ARG A 82 -18.88 6.80 -13.28
C ARG A 82 -19.84 7.13 -12.13
N ARG A 83 -20.44 6.11 -11.48
CA ARG A 83 -21.40 6.30 -10.36
C ARG A 83 -20.73 6.88 -9.11
N TRP A 84 -19.49 6.51 -8.81
CA TRP A 84 -18.73 7.08 -7.70
C TRP A 84 -18.32 8.52 -7.99
N LEU A 85 -17.83 8.80 -9.19
CA LEU A 85 -17.40 10.15 -9.60
C LEU A 85 -18.55 11.16 -9.53
N ILE A 86 -19.78 10.77 -9.93
CA ILE A 86 -20.98 11.61 -9.79
C ILE A 86 -21.22 11.95 -8.30
N GLN A 87 -21.30 10.94 -7.43
CA GLN A 87 -21.56 11.16 -5.99
C GLN A 87 -20.45 11.98 -5.30
N LEU A 88 -19.18 11.75 -5.66
CA LEU A 88 -18.06 12.54 -5.13
C LEU A 88 -18.16 14.02 -5.55
N LYS A 89 -18.44 14.30 -6.83
CA LYS A 89 -18.62 15.68 -7.34
C LYS A 89 -19.87 16.36 -6.77
N GLU A 90 -20.93 15.61 -6.48
CA GLU A 90 -22.11 16.14 -5.77
C GLU A 90 -21.74 16.55 -4.33
N THR A 91 -21.01 15.72 -3.59
CA THR A 91 -20.55 16.08 -2.23
C THR A 91 -19.57 17.24 -2.21
N GLU A 92 -18.67 17.34 -3.19
CA GLU A 92 -17.72 18.45 -3.30
C GLU A 92 -18.44 19.78 -3.53
N LYS A 93 -19.37 19.86 -4.50
CA LYS A 93 -20.16 21.07 -4.78
C LYS A 93 -20.92 21.58 -3.56
N LEU A 94 -21.50 20.67 -2.78
CA LEU A 94 -22.23 21.00 -1.54
C LEU A 94 -21.30 21.48 -0.42
N SER A 95 -20.01 21.11 -0.44
CA SER A 95 -19.00 21.66 0.48
C SER A 95 -18.45 23.02 0.02
N GLY A 96 -18.35 23.26 -1.30
CA GLY A 96 -17.84 24.49 -1.88
C GLY A 96 -18.81 25.68 -1.83
N SER A 97 -20.12 25.43 -1.89
CA SER A 97 -21.16 26.47 -1.88
C SER A 97 -21.30 27.26 -0.56
N SER A 98 -20.41 27.04 0.41
CA SER A 98 -20.42 27.72 1.71
C SER A 98 -19.57 28.99 1.77
N ILE A 99 -18.70 29.29 0.79
CA ILE A 99 -17.63 30.30 0.98
C ILE A 99 -17.54 31.40 -0.10
N ASP A 100 -17.79 31.16 -1.40
CA ASP A 100 -17.26 32.10 -2.44
C ASP A 100 -18.23 32.63 -3.53
N ASP A 101 -19.55 32.42 -3.41
CA ASP A 101 -20.53 32.96 -4.38
C ASP A 101 -20.92 34.43 -4.11
N LYS A 102 -19.93 35.33 -4.09
CA LYS A 102 -20.18 36.79 -4.13
C LYS A 102 -19.25 37.66 -4.98
N GLU A 103 -18.36 37.10 -5.80
CA GLU A 103 -17.66 37.94 -6.79
C GLU A 103 -17.21 37.22 -8.08
N LYS A 104 -18.14 37.09 -9.04
CA LYS A 104 -17.93 37.39 -10.48
C LYS A 104 -19.20 37.19 -11.32
N VAL A 105 -19.96 38.28 -11.47
CA VAL A 105 -20.90 38.44 -12.58
C VAL A 105 -20.21 39.27 -13.65
N LEU A 106 -19.81 38.65 -14.77
CA LEU A 106 -20.04 39.17 -16.12
C LEU A 106 -19.71 38.14 -17.22
N ASP A 107 -20.55 38.14 -18.26
CA ASP A 107 -20.30 37.68 -19.62
C ASP A 107 -19.83 36.23 -19.89
N GLN A 108 -20.80 35.35 -20.15
CA GLN A 108 -21.19 35.13 -21.56
C GLN A 108 -22.59 34.51 -21.70
N HIS A 109 -23.48 35.20 -22.41
CA HIS A 109 -24.77 34.65 -22.83
C HIS A 109 -24.61 33.79 -24.09
N HIS A 110 -25.16 32.58 -24.08
CA HIS A 110 -25.87 32.06 -25.25
C HIS A 110 -27.07 31.22 -24.82
N ALA A 111 -28.18 31.38 -25.54
CA ALA A 111 -29.51 31.02 -25.07
C ALA A 111 -29.91 29.58 -25.38
N PHE A 112 -30.61 28.95 -24.43
CA PHE A 112 -31.70 28.04 -24.75
C PHE A 112 -32.84 28.21 -23.73
N ASP A 113 -34.03 28.47 -24.25
CA ASP A 113 -35.31 28.69 -23.58
C ASP A 113 -36.27 27.64 -24.20
N GLU A 114 -37.27 27.04 -23.56
CA GLU A 114 -37.90 27.24 -22.25
C GLU A 114 -38.49 25.88 -21.81
N SER A 115 -38.35 25.44 -20.56
CA SER A 115 -39.31 24.52 -19.92
C SER A 115 -39.08 24.41 -18.42
N LYS A 116 -40.18 24.53 -17.67
CA LYS A 116 -40.16 24.67 -16.21
C LYS A 116 -40.13 23.31 -15.51
N GLU A 117 -38.95 22.90 -15.06
CA GLU A 117 -38.82 22.07 -13.87
C GLU A 117 -37.93 22.78 -12.85
N SER A 118 -38.46 23.02 -11.65
CA SER A 118 -37.70 23.50 -10.50
C SER A 118 -36.53 22.55 -10.20
N PRO A 119 -35.35 23.04 -9.78
CA PRO A 119 -34.27 22.16 -9.39
C PRO A 119 -34.70 21.33 -8.18
N ALA A 120 -35.04 20.08 -8.42
CA ALA A 120 -35.30 19.12 -7.35
C ALA A 120 -33.98 18.90 -6.62
N ASN A 121 -33.83 19.51 -5.44
CA ASN A 121 -32.69 19.29 -4.55
C ASN A 121 -32.43 17.78 -4.45
N PRO A 122 -31.28 17.27 -4.96
CA PRO A 122 -30.94 15.87 -4.80
C PRO A 122 -30.84 15.59 -3.30
N SER A 123 -31.63 14.64 -2.83
CA SER A 123 -31.71 14.33 -1.40
C SER A 123 -30.35 13.88 -0.89
N LEU A 124 -29.66 14.74 -0.14
CA LEU A 124 -28.38 14.43 0.49
C LEU A 124 -28.53 13.17 1.35
N VAL A 125 -27.91 12.08 0.91
CA VAL A 125 -27.90 10.81 1.64
C VAL A 125 -26.89 10.95 2.77
N LEU A 126 -27.40 10.93 3.99
CA LEU A 126 -26.60 11.07 5.20
C LEU A 126 -26.29 9.70 5.79
N TYR A 127 -25.04 9.51 6.18
CA TYR A 127 -24.53 8.27 6.75
C TYR A 127 -24.33 8.42 8.25
N TYR A 128 -24.81 7.42 8.98
CA TYR A 128 -24.75 7.38 10.43
C TYR A 128 -24.01 6.11 10.86
N ASP A 129 -23.14 6.26 11.85
CA ASP A 129 -22.60 5.13 12.60
C ASP A 129 -23.41 4.96 13.88
N SER A 130 -23.83 3.73 14.16
CA SER A 130 -24.63 3.41 15.36
C SER A 130 -23.82 3.57 16.66
N ASP A 131 -22.48 3.53 16.56
CA ASP A 131 -21.56 3.58 17.71
C ASP A 131 -20.98 4.99 17.96
N LEU A 132 -21.23 5.97 17.07
CA LEU A 132 -20.73 7.35 17.19
C LEU A 132 -21.87 8.37 17.21
N VAL A 133 -22.00 9.08 18.33
CA VAL A 133 -22.82 10.32 18.44
C VAL A 133 -22.06 11.48 17.79
N SER A 134 -21.84 11.37 16.48
CA SER A 134 -21.14 12.34 15.64
C SER A 134 -22.10 12.96 14.62
N GLU A 135 -21.72 14.11 14.07
CA GLU A 135 -22.42 14.73 12.94
C GLU A 135 -22.54 13.75 11.75
N PRO A 136 -23.65 13.83 10.99
CA PRO A 136 -23.91 12.91 9.89
C PRO A 136 -22.89 13.06 8.76
N MET A 137 -22.37 11.94 8.29
CA MET A 137 -21.32 11.89 7.27
C MET A 137 -21.89 11.92 5.86
N ASN A 138 -21.14 12.47 4.91
CA ASN A 138 -21.46 12.48 3.49
C ASN A 138 -20.82 11.27 2.75
N PHE A 139 -21.12 11.08 1.47
CA PHE A 139 -20.57 9.95 0.68
C PHE A 139 -19.03 9.98 0.57
N ARG A 140 -18.40 11.16 0.40
CA ARG A 140 -16.94 11.31 0.33
C ARG A 140 -16.28 10.90 1.64
N ASP A 141 -16.90 11.19 2.79
CA ASP A 141 -16.39 10.74 4.09
C ASP A 141 -16.38 9.21 4.18
N VAL A 142 -17.49 8.55 3.82
CA VAL A 142 -17.59 7.07 3.78
C VAL A 142 -16.56 6.49 2.81
N PHE A 143 -16.42 7.09 1.63
CA PHE A 143 -15.51 6.64 0.58
C PHE A 143 -14.04 6.74 1.01
N LEU A 144 -13.64 7.85 1.64
CA LEU A 144 -12.28 8.05 2.14
C LEU A 144 -11.93 7.17 3.35
N HIS A 145 -12.90 6.86 4.22
CA HIS A 145 -12.71 5.86 5.29
C HIS A 145 -12.59 4.44 4.74
N SER A 146 -13.33 4.10 3.68
CA SER A 146 -13.28 2.79 3.04
C SER A 146 -11.93 2.49 2.38
N ARG A 147 -11.65 1.21 2.14
CA ARG A 147 -10.55 0.75 1.29
C ARG A 147 -10.89 0.64 -0.20
N ALA A 148 -11.96 1.30 -0.66
CA ALA A 148 -12.44 1.17 -2.04
C ALA A 148 -11.48 1.77 -3.08
N LEU A 149 -10.81 2.88 -2.75
CA LEU A 149 -9.83 3.52 -3.62
C LEU A 149 -8.57 2.65 -3.81
N GLU A 150 -8.16 1.95 -2.76
CA GLU A 150 -7.11 0.96 -2.84
C GLU A 150 -7.59 -0.27 -3.63
N GLY A 151 -8.78 -0.79 -3.35
CA GLY A 151 -9.34 -1.97 -4.04
C GLY A 151 -9.46 -1.79 -5.55
N ILE A 152 -9.96 -0.63 -6.00
CA ILE A 152 -10.11 -0.30 -7.42
C ILE A 152 -8.74 -0.13 -8.10
N THR A 153 -7.73 0.38 -7.37
CA THR A 153 -6.36 0.45 -7.87
C THR A 153 -5.76 -0.95 -8.03
N LEU A 154 -6.00 -1.87 -7.08
CA LEU A 154 -5.53 -3.26 -7.20
C LEU A 154 -6.20 -3.99 -8.37
N SER A 155 -7.50 -3.78 -8.62
CA SER A 155 -8.17 -4.39 -9.78
C SER A 155 -7.63 -3.85 -11.10
N MET A 156 -7.20 -2.59 -11.17
CA MET A 156 -6.53 -2.01 -12.34
C MET A 156 -5.09 -2.51 -12.54
N ILE A 157 -4.37 -2.87 -11.48
CA ILE A 157 -3.06 -3.54 -11.59
C ILE A 157 -3.23 -5.00 -12.06
N LEU A 158 -4.32 -5.66 -11.69
CA LEU A 158 -4.64 -7.03 -12.10
C LEU A 158 -5.18 -7.12 -13.54
N GLU A 159 -6.07 -6.21 -13.93
CA GLU A 159 -6.64 -6.06 -15.27
C GLU A 159 -6.44 -4.60 -15.72
N ALA A 160 -5.48 -4.38 -16.62
CA ALA A 160 -5.05 -3.05 -17.06
C ALA A 160 -6.24 -2.15 -17.45
N PRO A 161 -6.29 -0.88 -17.02
CA PRO A 161 -7.41 0.00 -17.28
C PRO A 161 -7.45 0.44 -18.74
N ASN A 162 -8.66 0.53 -19.30
CA ASN A 162 -8.86 1.18 -20.59
C ASN A 162 -8.74 2.72 -20.48
N GLU A 163 -8.72 3.43 -21.62
CA GLU A 163 -8.55 4.89 -21.68
C GLU A 163 -9.63 5.66 -20.90
N GLU A 164 -10.87 5.17 -20.91
CA GLU A 164 -11.97 5.77 -20.14
C GLU A 164 -11.79 5.51 -18.63
N GLU A 165 -11.43 4.28 -18.24
CA GLU A 165 -11.17 3.91 -16.85
C GLU A 165 -10.00 4.70 -16.25
N ALA A 166 -8.93 4.91 -17.01
CA ALA A 166 -7.81 5.75 -16.60
C ALA A 166 -8.25 7.22 -16.41
N SER A 167 -9.07 7.74 -17.33
CA SER A 167 -9.63 9.11 -17.24
C SER A 167 -10.55 9.28 -16.03
N LEU A 168 -11.42 8.29 -15.76
CA LEU A 168 -12.31 8.29 -14.59
C LEU A 168 -11.53 8.13 -13.28
N LEU A 169 -10.47 7.30 -13.27
CA LEU A 169 -9.61 7.13 -12.10
C LEU A 169 -8.85 8.43 -11.77
N LEU A 170 -8.31 9.12 -12.78
CA LEU A 170 -7.66 10.42 -12.62
C LEU A 170 -8.59 11.44 -11.96
N GLU A 171 -9.83 11.53 -12.42
CA GLU A 171 -10.84 12.42 -11.85
C GLU A 171 -11.24 12.05 -10.42
N ILE A 172 -11.28 10.76 -10.07
CA ILE A 172 -11.50 10.30 -8.68
C ILE A 172 -10.26 10.60 -7.81
N PHE A 173 -9.05 10.43 -8.34
CA PHE A 173 -7.80 10.76 -7.64
C PHE A 173 -7.71 12.25 -7.32
N CYS A 174 -8.13 13.13 -8.24
CA CYS A 174 -8.24 14.58 -7.99
C CYS A 174 -9.12 14.93 -6.77
N LEU A 175 -10.12 14.09 -6.45
CA LEU A 175 -11.06 14.33 -5.34
C LEU A 175 -10.65 13.65 -4.03
N CYS A 176 -9.74 12.67 -4.09
CA CYS A 176 -9.48 11.72 -3.00
C CYS A 176 -8.00 11.53 -2.63
N LEU A 177 -7.03 11.93 -3.45
CA LEU A 177 -5.60 11.89 -3.15
C LEU A 177 -5.05 13.28 -2.89
N THR A 178 -4.03 13.38 -2.04
CA THR A 178 -3.26 14.62 -1.88
C THR A 178 -2.49 14.95 -3.16
N GLY A 179 -2.42 16.23 -3.51
CA GLY A 179 -1.56 16.74 -4.58
C GLY A 179 -2.28 17.41 -5.75
N GLU A 180 -1.48 17.79 -6.75
CA GLU A 180 -1.93 18.46 -7.97
C GLU A 180 -2.26 17.44 -9.06
N ARG A 181 -3.01 17.86 -10.10
CA ARG A 181 -3.52 16.96 -11.15
C ARG A 181 -2.39 16.23 -11.89
N GLU A 182 -1.26 16.88 -12.04
CA GLU A 182 -0.03 16.37 -12.67
C GLU A 182 0.52 15.18 -11.90
N VAL A 183 0.49 15.25 -10.55
CA VAL A 183 0.86 14.15 -9.65
C VAL A 183 -0.14 13.01 -9.81
N HIS A 184 -1.44 13.29 -9.80
CA HIS A 184 -2.48 12.25 -9.98
C HIS A 184 -2.36 11.54 -11.33
N ASN A 185 -2.04 12.27 -12.39
CA ASN A 185 -1.79 11.69 -13.72
C ASN A 185 -0.56 10.79 -13.73
N ALA A 186 0.52 11.19 -13.06
CA ALA A 186 1.70 10.35 -12.90
C ALA A 186 1.39 9.05 -12.14
N ILE A 187 0.57 9.10 -11.07
CA ILE A 187 0.12 7.90 -10.34
C ILE A 187 -0.69 6.97 -11.26
N VAL A 188 -1.62 7.49 -12.08
CA VAL A 188 -2.40 6.70 -13.04
C VAL A 188 -1.48 6.04 -14.09
N SER A 189 -0.50 6.78 -14.61
CA SER A 189 0.50 6.22 -15.54
C SER A 189 1.34 5.12 -14.88
N SER A 190 1.78 5.32 -13.63
CA SER A 190 2.49 4.27 -12.88
C SER A 190 1.63 3.02 -12.67
N ILE A 191 0.33 3.16 -12.41
CA ILE A 191 -0.60 2.02 -12.30
C ILE A 191 -0.71 1.27 -13.63
N GLN A 192 -0.72 1.97 -14.77
CA GLN A 192 -0.72 1.35 -16.10
C GLN A 192 0.60 0.60 -16.39
N ASP A 193 1.75 1.18 -16.03
CA ASP A 193 3.05 0.53 -16.17
C ASP A 193 3.18 -0.71 -15.27
N LEU A 194 2.72 -0.62 -14.01
CA LEU A 194 2.60 -1.77 -13.11
C LEU A 194 1.72 -2.85 -13.74
N ALA A 195 0.52 -2.52 -14.20
CA ALA A 195 -0.41 -3.49 -14.81
C ALA A 195 0.19 -4.19 -16.04
N LYS A 196 0.87 -3.43 -16.91
CA LYS A 196 1.57 -3.95 -18.09
C LYS A 196 2.65 -4.95 -17.71
N VAL A 197 3.52 -4.64 -16.75
CA VAL A 197 4.58 -5.55 -16.30
C VAL A 197 4.00 -6.76 -15.55
N PHE A 198 2.98 -6.55 -14.72
CA PHE A 198 2.30 -7.58 -13.93
C PHE A 198 1.49 -8.58 -14.78
N SER A 199 1.04 -8.19 -15.97
CA SER A 199 0.35 -9.09 -16.91
C SER A 199 1.23 -10.24 -17.41
N ASN A 200 2.55 -10.01 -17.51
CA ASN A 200 3.52 -11.03 -17.93
C ASN A 200 3.95 -11.95 -16.77
N TYR A 201 3.65 -11.57 -15.52
CA TYR A 201 4.17 -12.22 -14.32
C TYR A 201 3.29 -13.39 -13.84
N GLN A 202 3.36 -14.52 -14.53
CA GLN A 202 2.55 -15.70 -14.21
C GLN A 202 3.25 -16.68 -13.25
N ASP A 203 4.56 -16.84 -13.35
CA ASP A 203 5.36 -17.74 -12.51
C ASP A 203 5.85 -17.04 -11.24
N GLU A 204 5.23 -17.29 -10.07
CA GLU A 204 5.74 -16.82 -8.78
C GLU A 204 7.00 -17.60 -8.36
N VAL A 205 8.22 -17.04 -8.53
CA VAL A 205 9.48 -17.71 -8.15
C VAL A 205 9.89 -17.39 -6.72
N LEU A 206 10.05 -16.10 -6.36
CA LEU A 206 10.43 -15.67 -5.00
C LEU A 206 9.37 -14.77 -4.35
N VAL A 207 8.74 -13.88 -5.13
CA VAL A 207 7.76 -12.90 -4.65
C VAL A 207 6.34 -13.36 -4.96
N LYS A 208 5.39 -13.14 -4.04
CA LYS A 208 3.97 -13.41 -4.32
C LYS A 208 3.28 -12.18 -4.90
N ARG A 209 2.45 -12.36 -5.93
CA ARG A 209 1.57 -11.33 -6.51
C ARG A 209 0.74 -10.64 -5.41
N ALA A 210 0.22 -11.42 -4.47
CA ALA A 210 -0.53 -10.92 -3.31
C ALA A 210 0.28 -9.99 -2.38
N GLU A 211 1.60 -10.19 -2.24
CA GLU A 211 2.47 -9.32 -1.43
C GLU A 211 2.76 -8.00 -2.16
N LEU A 212 3.04 -8.05 -3.46
CA LEU A 212 3.21 -6.87 -4.31
C LEU A 212 1.96 -5.97 -4.32
N LEU A 213 0.78 -6.57 -4.41
CA LEU A 213 -0.50 -5.86 -4.31
C LEU A 213 -0.71 -5.25 -2.91
N GLN A 214 -0.30 -5.93 -1.84
CA GLN A 214 -0.36 -5.36 -0.49
C GLN A 214 0.55 -4.13 -0.34
N TYR A 215 1.70 -4.11 -1.01
CA TYR A 215 2.58 -2.94 -1.00
C TYR A 215 1.98 -1.77 -1.78
N ALA A 216 1.39 -2.03 -2.96
CA ALA A 216 0.68 -1.03 -3.74
C ALA A 216 -0.51 -0.43 -2.96
N GLN A 217 -1.30 -1.27 -2.28
CA GLN A 217 -2.36 -0.84 -1.38
C GLN A 217 -1.85 0.10 -0.28
N GLY A 218 -0.70 -0.20 0.35
CA GLY A 218 -0.11 0.64 1.38
C GLY A 218 0.30 2.04 0.88
N ALA A 219 0.90 2.09 -0.31
CA ALA A 219 1.30 3.35 -0.94
C ALA A 219 0.09 4.24 -1.28
N ILE A 220 -0.96 3.67 -1.88
CA ILE A 220 -2.19 4.41 -2.21
C ILE A 220 -2.92 4.86 -0.93
N SER A 221 -2.98 4.02 0.12
CA SER A 221 -3.49 4.45 1.43
C SER A 221 -2.72 5.66 1.99
N GLY A 222 -1.40 5.73 1.78
CA GLY A 222 -0.55 6.85 2.22
C GLY A 222 -0.85 8.19 1.54
N LEU A 223 -1.24 8.16 0.26
CA LEU A 223 -1.60 9.37 -0.51
C LEU A 223 -3.08 9.76 -0.37
N LYS A 224 -3.94 8.86 0.11
CA LYS A 224 -5.37 9.13 0.30
C LYS A 224 -5.59 10.25 1.32
N ILE A 225 -6.45 11.21 1.00
CA ILE A 225 -6.84 12.29 1.90
C ILE A 225 -7.46 11.70 3.17
N ASN A 226 -7.02 12.16 4.34
CA ASN A 226 -7.62 11.74 5.61
C ASN A 226 -9.00 12.38 5.78
N ALA A 227 -10.05 11.55 5.90
CA ALA A 227 -11.44 12.00 6.02
C ALA A 227 -11.72 12.86 7.27
N ASP A 228 -10.98 12.66 8.36
CA ASP A 228 -11.10 13.46 9.57
C ASP A 228 -10.48 14.85 9.43
N LEU A 229 -9.58 15.07 8.45
CA LEU A 229 -8.82 16.32 8.32
C LEU A 229 -9.74 17.52 8.08
N SER A 230 -10.62 17.46 7.09
CA SER A 230 -11.58 18.54 6.80
C SER A 230 -12.50 18.86 7.98
N ARG A 231 -12.88 17.85 8.77
CA ARG A 231 -13.69 18.04 9.99
C ARG A 231 -12.89 18.70 11.11
N ILE A 232 -11.61 18.33 11.27
CA ILE A 232 -10.70 18.97 12.23
C ILE A 232 -10.41 20.41 11.83
N ASP A 233 -10.18 20.71 10.55
CA ASP A 233 -9.94 22.07 10.06
C ASP A 233 -11.19 22.95 10.22
N ALA A 234 -12.39 22.41 9.97
CA ALA A 234 -13.65 23.11 10.23
C ALA A 234 -13.89 23.37 11.73
N GLU A 235 -13.67 22.38 12.61
CA GLU A 235 -13.79 22.56 14.06
C GLU A 235 -12.76 23.58 14.59
N THR A 236 -11.52 23.49 14.09
CA THR A 236 -10.41 24.42 14.39
C THR A 236 -10.78 25.85 13.99
N SER A 237 -11.25 26.05 12.76
CA SER A 237 -11.67 27.36 12.23
C SER A 237 -12.86 27.93 13.03
N SER A 238 -13.87 27.12 13.34
CA SER A 238 -15.02 27.54 14.13
C SER A 238 -14.64 27.95 15.57
N LEU A 239 -13.73 27.21 16.20
CA LEU A 239 -13.21 27.55 17.53
C LEU A 239 -12.33 28.80 17.51
N GLN A 240 -11.53 28.98 16.46
CA GLN A 240 -10.70 30.17 16.27
C GLN A 240 -11.54 31.42 16.03
N GLN A 241 -12.59 31.36 15.20
CA GLN A 241 -13.55 32.45 15.03
C GLN A 241 -14.23 32.81 16.36
N LYS A 242 -14.76 31.82 17.09
CA LYS A 242 -15.38 32.01 18.42
C LYS A 242 -14.43 32.61 19.46
N PHE A 243 -13.12 32.43 19.30
CA PHE A 243 -12.11 33.11 20.10
C PHE A 243 -11.93 34.57 19.68
N GLU A 244 -11.79 34.85 18.38
CA GLU A 244 -11.61 36.22 17.87
C GLU A 244 -12.81 37.12 18.20
N GLU A 245 -14.04 36.62 18.04
CA GLU A 245 -15.28 37.30 18.44
C GLU A 245 -15.25 37.69 19.92
N ARG A 246 -14.79 36.78 20.79
CA ARG A 246 -14.64 37.04 22.22
C ARG A 246 -13.44 37.94 22.55
N ARG A 247 -12.37 37.91 21.75
CA ARG A 247 -11.24 38.83 21.88
C ARG A 247 -11.67 40.26 21.55
N ALA A 248 -12.48 40.45 20.51
CA ALA A 248 -13.06 41.73 20.14
C ALA A 248 -14.06 42.26 21.20
N SER A 249 -14.92 41.40 21.75
CA SER A 249 -15.84 41.81 22.83
C SER A 249 -15.10 42.24 24.11
N ARG A 250 -14.01 41.56 24.49
CA ARG A 250 -13.15 41.98 25.63
C ARG A 250 -12.49 43.34 25.36
N LEU A 251 -11.91 43.55 24.18
CA LEU A 251 -11.25 44.81 23.82
C LEU A 251 -12.22 46.01 23.88
N THR A 252 -13.40 45.88 23.26
CA THR A 252 -14.45 46.92 23.28
C THR A 252 -15.06 47.17 24.67
N SER A 253 -15.20 46.12 25.50
CA SER A 253 -15.63 46.28 26.90
C SER A 253 -14.61 47.05 27.75
N THR A 254 -13.32 46.90 27.45
CA THR A 254 -12.24 47.55 28.21
C THR A 254 -12.22 49.08 28.02
N GLU A 255 -12.65 49.59 26.87
CA GLU A 255 -12.78 51.04 26.62
C GLU A 255 -14.01 51.67 27.29
N ALA A 256 -15.06 50.89 27.55
CA ALA A 256 -16.29 51.38 28.19
C ALA A 256 -16.20 51.49 29.72
N GLN A 257 -15.33 50.70 30.37
CA GLN A 257 -15.24 50.63 31.84
C GLN A 257 -14.35 51.71 32.46
N VAL A 258 -14.81 52.96 32.45
CA VAL A 258 -14.24 54.05 33.27
C VAL A 258 -15.21 54.57 34.34
N LYS A 259 -16.52 54.31 34.23
CA LYS A 259 -17.53 54.78 35.20
C LYS A 259 -18.74 53.84 35.35
N GLU A 260 -18.70 52.96 36.35
CA GLU A 260 -19.80 52.80 37.33
C GLU A 260 -19.38 51.89 38.49
N SER A 261 -19.79 52.24 39.71
CA SER A 261 -19.50 51.50 40.94
C SER A 261 -20.71 50.70 41.44
N GLU A 262 -20.46 49.75 42.35
CA GLU A 262 -21.45 49.07 43.20
C GLU A 262 -22.32 47.95 42.60
N LYS A 263 -22.16 47.57 41.32
CA LYS A 263 -22.72 46.31 40.76
C LYS A 263 -21.69 45.18 40.62
N THR A 264 -20.63 45.23 41.43
CA THR A 264 -19.37 44.51 41.24
C THR A 264 -19.38 43.02 41.57
N ALA A 265 -20.16 42.56 42.55
CA ALA A 265 -20.13 41.17 43.01
C ALA A 265 -20.48 40.17 41.89
N LEU A 266 -21.66 40.31 41.29
CA LEU A 266 -22.20 39.38 40.30
C LEU A 266 -21.43 39.45 38.97
N ALA A 267 -21.02 40.66 38.56
CA ALA A 267 -20.18 40.88 37.39
C ALA A 267 -18.80 40.17 37.49
N THR A 268 -18.17 40.15 38.66
CA THR A 268 -16.90 39.42 38.83
C THR A 268 -17.05 37.90 38.76
N LEU A 269 -18.17 37.35 39.26
CA LEU A 269 -18.48 35.92 39.17
C LEU A 269 -18.79 35.48 37.73
N GLU A 270 -19.43 36.34 36.96
CA GLU A 270 -19.78 36.08 35.56
C GLU A 270 -18.54 36.12 34.65
N ALA A 271 -17.68 37.15 34.82
CA ALA A 271 -16.37 37.21 34.18
C ALA A 271 -15.44 36.03 34.55
N LEU A 272 -15.51 35.55 35.81
CA LEU A 272 -14.82 34.33 36.27
C LEU A 272 -15.23 33.09 35.45
N LYS A 273 -16.53 32.91 35.19
CA LYS A 273 -17.06 31.80 34.39
C LYS A 273 -16.70 31.96 32.90
N GLU A 274 -16.81 33.17 32.35
CA GLU A 274 -16.47 33.45 30.96
C GLU A 274 -15.02 33.07 30.64
N ALA A 275 -14.08 33.56 31.45
CA ALA A 275 -12.65 33.26 31.35
C ALA A 275 -12.34 31.75 31.45
N PHE A 276 -13.06 31.01 32.30
CA PHE A 276 -12.96 29.54 32.35
C PHE A 276 -13.42 28.88 31.05
N THR A 277 -14.52 29.35 30.44
CA THR A 277 -14.96 28.80 29.14
C THR A 277 -13.96 29.07 28.02
N GLU A 278 -13.26 30.20 28.05
CA GLU A 278 -12.21 30.52 27.08
C GLU A 278 -11.00 29.61 27.20
N VAL A 279 -10.47 29.39 28.41
CA VAL A 279 -9.35 28.46 28.63
C VAL A 279 -9.72 27.03 28.20
N ARG A 280 -10.97 26.61 28.40
CA ARG A 280 -11.47 25.32 27.90
C ARG A 280 -11.52 25.25 26.38
N LEU A 281 -11.93 26.33 25.69
CA LEU A 281 -11.95 26.40 24.23
C LEU A 281 -10.55 26.36 23.64
N PHE A 282 -9.59 27.08 24.25
CA PHE A 282 -8.18 26.96 23.90
C PHE A 282 -7.68 25.53 24.07
N SER A 283 -7.90 24.89 25.21
CA SER A 283 -7.48 23.49 25.42
C SER A 283 -8.02 22.57 24.32
N ARG A 284 -9.27 22.77 23.85
CA ARG A 284 -9.85 21.99 22.75
C ARG A 284 -9.17 22.28 21.41
N LEU A 285 -8.99 23.55 21.06
CA LEU A 285 -8.29 23.98 19.84
C LEU A 285 -6.85 23.41 19.81
N GLY A 286 -6.13 23.52 20.92
CA GLY A 286 -4.78 22.99 21.07
C GLY A 286 -4.67 21.46 21.09
N ASP A 287 -5.74 20.73 21.41
CA ASP A 287 -5.79 19.26 21.26
C ASP A 287 -6.13 18.86 19.80
N LEU A 288 -6.94 19.65 19.08
CA LEU A 288 -7.27 19.44 17.66
C LEU A 288 -6.07 19.68 16.74
N LEU A 289 -5.30 20.75 16.95
CA LEU A 289 -4.07 21.03 16.20
C LEU A 289 -3.02 19.92 16.41
N LEU A 290 -2.91 19.38 17.64
CA LEU A 290 -2.08 18.21 17.92
C LEU A 290 -2.59 16.95 17.20
N LYS A 291 -3.91 16.74 17.12
CA LYS A 291 -4.48 15.64 16.31
C LYS A 291 -4.12 15.82 14.83
N LYS A 292 -4.34 17.02 14.26
CA LYS A 292 -4.01 17.37 12.86
C LYS A 292 -2.55 17.05 12.51
N LYS A 293 -1.61 17.43 13.38
CA LYS A 293 -0.17 17.12 13.23
C LYS A 293 0.09 15.61 13.14
N LEU A 294 -0.50 14.83 14.06
CA LEU A 294 -0.26 13.39 14.21
C LEU A 294 -1.01 12.47 13.22
N LEU A 295 -1.91 12.99 12.38
CA LEU A 295 -2.62 12.17 11.39
C LEU A 295 -1.67 11.65 10.29
N ASN A 296 -1.56 10.32 10.16
CA ASN A 296 -0.90 9.64 9.04
C ASN A 296 -1.75 8.45 8.58
N ASN A 297 -1.84 8.23 7.27
CA ASN A 297 -2.62 7.17 6.64
C ASN A 297 -1.74 6.04 6.05
N GLY A 298 -0.45 6.30 5.84
CA GLY A 298 0.47 5.39 5.16
C GLY A 298 1.42 4.65 6.10
N ASP A 299 2.45 4.06 5.51
CA ASP A 299 3.53 3.42 6.27
C ASP A 299 4.32 4.43 7.10
N THR A 300 5.01 3.94 8.14
CA THR A 300 6.09 4.69 8.80
C THR A 300 7.41 4.54 8.01
N PRO A 301 8.40 5.42 8.18
CA PRO A 301 9.66 5.32 7.45
C PRO A 301 10.38 3.97 7.59
N GLU A 302 10.28 3.35 8.77
CA GLU A 302 10.86 2.03 9.05
C GLU A 302 10.14 0.92 8.26
N ILE A 303 8.81 0.98 8.18
CA ILE A 303 8.01 0.00 7.43
C ILE A 303 8.26 0.16 5.92
N HIS A 304 8.35 1.40 5.44
CA HIS A 304 8.69 1.69 4.04
C HIS A 304 10.08 1.13 3.68
N SER A 305 11.12 1.45 4.46
CA SER A 305 12.48 0.92 4.25
C SER A 305 12.47 -0.60 4.22
N GLN A 306 11.85 -1.27 5.18
CA GLN A 306 11.77 -2.73 5.24
C GLN A 306 11.15 -3.36 3.99
N LYS A 307 10.12 -2.74 3.39
CA LYS A 307 9.51 -3.21 2.13
C LYS A 307 10.46 -3.03 0.95
N VAL A 308 11.05 -1.85 0.81
CA VAL A 308 11.97 -1.52 -0.30
C VAL A 308 13.24 -2.35 -0.23
N ASP A 309 13.84 -2.51 0.95
CA ASP A 309 15.05 -3.29 1.16
C ASP A 309 14.81 -4.78 0.91
N LYS A 310 13.64 -5.31 1.32
CA LYS A 310 13.24 -6.68 0.96
C LYS A 310 13.15 -6.87 -0.55
N LEU A 311 12.52 -5.95 -1.28
CA LEU A 311 12.43 -6.05 -2.74
C LEU A 311 13.80 -5.95 -3.41
N LYS A 312 14.68 -5.05 -2.96
CA LYS A 312 16.06 -4.93 -3.48
C LYS A 312 16.87 -6.22 -3.30
N ILE A 313 16.81 -6.83 -2.11
CA ILE A 313 17.46 -8.13 -1.83
C ILE A 313 16.93 -9.24 -2.74
N LEU A 314 15.64 -9.21 -3.08
CA LEU A 314 15.02 -10.19 -3.97
C LEU A 314 15.42 -9.95 -5.45
N SER A 315 15.49 -8.70 -5.89
CA SER A 315 16.05 -8.32 -7.20
C SER A 315 17.50 -8.78 -7.36
N GLU A 316 18.35 -8.53 -6.35
CA GLU A 316 19.73 -9.03 -6.31
C GLU A 316 19.79 -10.58 -6.32
N SER A 317 18.88 -11.25 -5.61
CA SER A 317 18.80 -12.71 -5.60
C SER A 317 18.40 -13.29 -6.97
N LEU A 318 17.47 -12.64 -7.67
CA LEU A 318 17.05 -13.02 -9.03
C LEU A 318 18.17 -12.79 -10.05
N ALA A 319 18.90 -11.68 -9.95
CA ALA A 319 20.07 -11.41 -10.79
C ALA A 319 21.18 -12.47 -10.57
N ASN A 320 21.51 -12.78 -9.31
CA ASN A 320 22.49 -13.82 -8.97
C ASN A 320 22.05 -15.22 -9.43
N SER A 321 20.76 -15.55 -9.32
CA SER A 321 20.19 -16.80 -9.84
C SER A 321 20.31 -16.88 -11.37
N THR A 322 19.99 -15.79 -12.06
CA THR A 322 20.08 -15.65 -13.52
C THR A 322 21.50 -15.85 -14.02
N LEU A 323 22.49 -15.11 -13.46
CA LEU A 323 23.91 -15.25 -13.80
C LEU A 323 24.42 -16.68 -13.58
N LYS A 324 23.97 -17.35 -12.52
CA LYS A 324 24.33 -18.74 -12.22
C LYS A 324 23.71 -19.74 -13.22
N ALA A 325 22.51 -19.47 -13.72
CA ALA A 325 21.86 -20.28 -14.75
C ALA A 325 22.50 -20.04 -16.13
N GLU A 326 22.82 -18.80 -16.48
CA GLU A 326 23.54 -18.43 -17.71
C GLU A 326 24.91 -19.09 -17.79
N LYS A 327 25.66 -19.09 -16.68
CA LYS A 327 26.93 -19.83 -16.60
C LYS A 327 26.75 -21.31 -16.88
N ARG A 328 25.73 -21.96 -16.29
CA ARG A 328 25.43 -23.38 -16.54
C ARG A 328 25.06 -23.66 -17.99
N ILE A 329 24.36 -22.74 -18.67
CA ILE A 329 24.09 -22.85 -20.11
C ILE A 329 25.40 -22.78 -20.90
N SER A 330 26.30 -21.84 -20.56
CA SER A 330 27.62 -21.76 -21.18
C SER A 330 28.44 -23.05 -20.99
N ASP A 331 28.45 -23.59 -19.76
CA ASP A 331 29.14 -24.84 -19.43
C ASP A 331 28.54 -26.04 -20.21
N HIS A 332 27.21 -26.14 -20.32
CA HIS A 332 26.53 -27.18 -21.12
C HIS A 332 26.78 -27.04 -22.63
N ARG A 333 26.84 -25.81 -23.16
CA ARG A 333 27.16 -25.54 -24.57
C ARG A 333 28.58 -25.98 -24.91
N GLN A 334 29.55 -25.67 -24.04
CA GLN A 334 30.92 -26.15 -24.18
C GLN A 334 30.97 -27.69 -24.18
N GLN A 335 30.30 -28.35 -23.24
CA GLN A 335 30.23 -29.83 -23.20
C GLN A 335 29.61 -30.43 -24.47
N LYS A 336 28.58 -29.78 -25.03
CA LYS A 336 27.93 -30.18 -26.29
C LYS A 336 28.88 -29.99 -27.48
N GLU A 337 29.63 -28.90 -27.54
CA GLU A 337 30.64 -28.64 -28.56
C GLU A 337 31.80 -29.66 -28.49
N GLU A 338 32.32 -29.93 -27.30
CA GLU A 338 33.35 -30.96 -27.05
C GLU A 338 32.86 -32.35 -27.50
N ALA A 339 31.62 -32.72 -27.19
CA ALA A 339 31.01 -33.98 -27.63
C ALA A 339 30.84 -34.07 -29.17
N LEU A 340 30.44 -32.97 -29.82
CA LEU A 340 30.32 -32.91 -31.28
C LEU A 340 31.69 -32.97 -31.98
N ASN A 341 32.69 -32.26 -31.46
CA ASN A 341 34.06 -32.33 -31.96
C ASN A 341 34.63 -33.76 -31.80
N PHE A 342 34.37 -34.43 -30.68
CA PHE A 342 34.75 -35.82 -30.48
C PHE A 342 34.08 -36.77 -31.50
N ARG A 343 32.79 -36.58 -31.82
CA ARG A 343 32.12 -37.33 -32.92
C ARG A 343 32.80 -37.12 -34.26
N ILE A 344 33.17 -35.88 -34.61
CA ILE A 344 33.81 -35.54 -35.89
C ILE A 344 35.20 -36.19 -35.99
N THR A 345 35.99 -36.15 -34.91
CA THR A 345 37.29 -36.84 -34.86
C THR A 345 37.09 -38.35 -35.00
N LYS A 346 36.13 -38.93 -34.27
CA LYS A 346 35.88 -40.38 -34.31
C LYS A 346 35.35 -40.88 -35.66
N SER A 347 34.50 -40.10 -36.34
CA SER A 347 34.02 -40.46 -37.68
C SER A 347 35.09 -40.32 -38.76
N ALA A 348 36.03 -39.38 -38.61
CA ALA A 348 37.20 -39.27 -39.48
C ALA A 348 38.12 -40.50 -39.35
N GLU A 349 38.50 -40.88 -38.11
CA GLU A 349 39.31 -42.08 -37.84
C GLU A 349 38.71 -43.35 -38.47
N VAL A 350 37.39 -43.53 -38.36
CA VAL A 350 36.72 -44.73 -38.87
C VAL A 350 36.53 -44.67 -40.40
N GLY A 351 36.27 -43.48 -40.97
CA GLY A 351 36.16 -43.28 -42.42
C GLY A 351 37.46 -43.57 -43.19
N GLU A 352 38.62 -43.38 -42.55
CA GLU A 352 39.92 -43.82 -43.11
C GLU A 352 40.04 -45.35 -43.17
N THR A 353 39.46 -46.08 -42.20
CA THR A 353 39.47 -47.56 -42.22
C THR A 353 38.53 -48.16 -43.28
N GLU A 354 37.40 -47.50 -43.59
CA GLU A 354 36.44 -47.99 -44.59
C GLU A 354 36.85 -47.69 -46.04
N LYS A 355 37.53 -46.56 -46.29
CA LYS A 355 37.97 -46.18 -47.65
C LYS A 355 39.00 -47.13 -48.26
N LEU A 356 39.71 -47.91 -47.45
CA LEU A 356 40.73 -48.85 -47.91
C LEU A 356 40.17 -50.16 -48.50
N GLU A 357 38.86 -50.45 -48.36
CA GLU A 357 38.23 -51.66 -48.92
C GLU A 357 37.34 -51.42 -50.16
N ALA A 358 37.19 -50.16 -50.62
CA ALA A 358 36.23 -49.81 -51.68
C ALA A 358 36.74 -49.94 -53.13
N ASP A 359 38.03 -50.24 -53.35
CA ASP A 359 38.72 -50.00 -54.65
C ASP A 359 39.22 -51.27 -55.38
N PHE A 360 38.81 -52.47 -54.97
CA PHE A 360 39.14 -53.73 -55.67
C PHE A 360 37.98 -54.27 -56.51
N GLY A 361 37.83 -53.73 -57.72
CA GLY A 361 36.84 -54.15 -58.71
C GLY A 361 37.41 -54.31 -60.13
N THR A 362 38.03 -55.45 -60.42
CA THR A 362 38.37 -55.94 -61.77
C THR A 362 38.18 -57.46 -61.77
N ASP A 363 37.32 -58.05 -62.59
CA ASP A 363 37.41 -58.17 -64.07
C ASP A 363 38.52 -59.13 -64.52
N ILE A 364 38.12 -60.25 -65.14
CA ILE A 364 38.87 -61.09 -66.08
C ILE A 364 37.84 -61.91 -66.87
N GLY A 365 38.00 -61.90 -68.20
CA GLY A 365 37.01 -62.40 -69.16
C GLY A 365 36.99 -63.91 -69.40
N ARG A 366 36.21 -64.30 -70.42
CA ARG A 366 35.91 -65.68 -70.85
C ARG A 366 36.44 -65.91 -72.29
N GLU A 367 36.52 -67.17 -72.72
CA GLU A 367 36.97 -67.71 -74.04
C GLU A 367 38.41 -68.31 -74.05
N LEU A 368 38.77 -69.36 -74.83
CA LEU A 368 38.10 -70.07 -75.94
C LEU A 368 38.57 -71.56 -76.09
N LEU A 369 38.24 -72.19 -77.22
CA LEU A 369 38.22 -73.63 -77.58
C LEU A 369 38.84 -73.81 -79.00
N LEU A 370 39.18 -74.98 -79.60
CA LEU A 370 39.08 -76.45 -79.36
C LEU A 370 40.03 -77.15 -80.39
N VAL A 371 40.18 -78.51 -80.36
CA VAL A 371 40.67 -79.39 -81.49
C VAL A 371 42.22 -79.45 -81.66
N SER A 372 42.94 -80.56 -81.96
CA SER A 372 42.67 -81.99 -82.30
C SER A 372 43.83 -82.96 -81.90
N CYS A 373 43.52 -84.26 -81.78
CA CYS A 373 44.41 -85.42 -81.57
C CYS A 373 45.36 -85.73 -82.78
N THR A 374 46.40 -86.59 -82.76
CA THR A 374 46.56 -87.94 -82.17
C THR A 374 48.02 -88.45 -81.99
N LEU A 375 48.34 -89.04 -80.81
CA LEU A 375 48.99 -90.36 -80.52
C LEU A 375 50.30 -90.81 -81.26
N TRP A 376 51.24 -91.59 -80.69
CA TRP A 376 51.33 -92.33 -79.41
C TRP A 376 52.81 -92.39 -78.94
N SER A 377 53.21 -91.38 -78.18
CA SER A 377 54.45 -91.29 -77.39
C SER A 377 54.39 -90.25 -76.24
N PRO A 378 53.53 -89.19 -76.26
CA PRO A 378 53.50 -88.20 -75.18
C PRO A 378 52.60 -88.60 -73.99
N TYR A 379 52.13 -89.85 -73.89
CA TYR A 379 51.22 -90.27 -72.81
C TYR A 379 51.83 -90.14 -71.40
N GLN A 380 53.15 -90.20 -71.26
CA GLN A 380 53.83 -89.99 -69.98
C GLN A 380 54.05 -88.51 -69.67
N GLU A 381 54.28 -87.68 -70.68
CA GLU A 381 54.43 -86.22 -70.54
C GLU A 381 53.08 -85.58 -70.19
N ILE A 382 52.01 -85.94 -70.91
CA ILE A 382 50.64 -85.47 -70.63
C ILE A 382 50.17 -85.94 -69.24
N ALA A 383 50.52 -87.16 -68.81
CA ALA A 383 50.19 -87.61 -67.45
C ALA A 383 50.95 -86.83 -66.36
N ALA A 384 52.21 -86.47 -66.61
CA ALA A 384 52.98 -85.60 -65.72
C ALA A 384 52.46 -84.16 -65.70
N GLU A 385 52.02 -83.64 -66.85
CA GLU A 385 51.38 -82.34 -67.01
C GLU A 385 50.02 -82.29 -66.28
N ILE A 386 49.17 -83.31 -66.43
CA ILE A 386 47.91 -83.45 -65.67
C ILE A 386 48.20 -83.46 -64.17
N LEU A 387 49.16 -84.27 -63.68
CA LEU A 387 49.52 -84.30 -62.26
C LEU A 387 50.13 -82.98 -61.75
N ALA A 388 50.76 -82.19 -62.62
CA ALA A 388 51.24 -80.85 -62.26
C ALA A 388 50.10 -79.84 -62.19
N LEU A 389 49.15 -79.89 -63.13
CA LEU A 389 47.94 -79.06 -63.15
C LEU A 389 46.99 -79.41 -62.00
N GLU A 390 46.86 -80.68 -61.63
CA GLU A 390 46.10 -81.14 -60.46
C GLU A 390 46.71 -80.58 -59.16
N ARG A 391 48.04 -80.63 -59.01
CA ARG A 391 48.72 -79.99 -57.87
C ARG A 391 48.51 -78.47 -57.84
N GLN A 392 48.62 -77.79 -58.98
CA GLN A 392 48.36 -76.35 -59.06
C GLN A 392 46.90 -76.01 -58.71
N LYS A 393 45.94 -76.83 -59.15
CA LYS A 393 44.53 -76.72 -58.76
C LYS A 393 44.37 -76.85 -57.24
N ASP A 394 44.94 -77.88 -56.64
CA ASP A 394 44.81 -78.12 -55.19
C ASP A 394 45.49 -77.03 -54.36
N GLU A 395 46.60 -76.47 -54.84
CA GLU A 395 47.28 -75.31 -54.23
C GLU A 395 46.46 -74.03 -54.36
N LEU A 396 45.88 -73.76 -55.54
CA LEU A 396 44.93 -72.65 -55.74
C LEU A 396 43.65 -72.80 -54.90
N GLU A 397 43.16 -74.04 -54.72
CA GLU A 397 41.99 -74.34 -53.89
C GLU A 397 42.30 -74.12 -52.39
N ALA A 398 43.53 -74.44 -51.94
CA ALA A 398 44.01 -74.11 -50.60
C ALA A 398 44.22 -72.60 -50.39
N GLU A 399 44.77 -71.87 -51.36
CA GLU A 399 44.86 -70.42 -51.31
C GLU A 399 43.48 -69.75 -51.28
N LEU A 400 42.53 -70.24 -52.08
CA LEU A 400 41.15 -69.77 -52.08
C LEU A 400 40.46 -69.98 -50.73
N GLN A 401 40.66 -71.14 -50.09
CA GLN A 401 40.15 -71.39 -48.73
C GLN A 401 40.76 -70.44 -47.70
N LYS A 402 42.08 -70.19 -47.78
CA LYS A 402 42.79 -69.23 -46.92
C LYS A 402 42.28 -67.79 -47.09
N VAL A 403 42.08 -67.35 -48.34
CA VAL A 403 41.48 -66.04 -48.66
C VAL A 403 40.06 -65.96 -48.12
N ASN A 404 39.23 -67.00 -48.32
CA ASN A 404 37.85 -67.01 -47.84
C ASN A 404 37.75 -66.96 -46.31
N LEU A 405 38.61 -67.69 -45.58
CA LEU A 405 38.70 -67.60 -44.12
C LEU A 405 39.11 -66.20 -43.64
N SER A 406 40.11 -65.59 -44.29
CA SER A 406 40.54 -64.21 -44.01
C SER A 406 39.43 -63.19 -44.28
N LEU A 407 38.67 -63.39 -45.36
CA LEU A 407 37.55 -62.55 -45.77
C LEU A 407 36.35 -62.67 -44.82
N VAL A 408 36.03 -63.88 -44.33
CA VAL A 408 35.00 -64.09 -43.29
C VAL A 408 35.43 -63.42 -41.97
N ALA A 409 36.69 -63.59 -41.55
CA ALA A 409 37.22 -62.93 -40.37
C ALA A 409 37.24 -61.39 -40.48
N SER A 410 37.47 -60.86 -41.68
CA SER A 410 37.46 -59.41 -41.94
C SER A 410 36.04 -58.84 -41.96
N ARG A 411 35.08 -59.55 -42.59
CA ARG A 411 33.65 -59.21 -42.51
C ARG A 411 33.12 -59.20 -41.08
N ALA A 412 33.53 -60.16 -40.25
CA ALA A 412 33.14 -60.20 -38.83
C ALA A 412 33.71 -59.00 -38.04
N ARG A 413 34.96 -58.61 -38.30
CA ARG A 413 35.57 -57.40 -37.70
C ARG A 413 34.85 -56.14 -38.15
N LEU A 414 34.56 -56.00 -39.45
CA LEU A 414 33.82 -54.87 -40.01
C LEU A 414 32.44 -54.72 -39.34
N GLN A 415 31.68 -55.82 -39.21
CA GLN A 415 30.39 -55.83 -38.55
C GLN A 415 30.49 -55.37 -37.08
N ASN A 416 31.46 -55.87 -36.31
CA ASN A 416 31.67 -55.44 -34.93
C ASN A 416 32.02 -53.94 -34.85
N THR A 417 32.91 -53.43 -35.70
CA THR A 417 33.25 -51.99 -35.73
C THR A 417 32.09 -51.10 -36.19
N ARG A 418 31.13 -51.66 -36.93
CA ARG A 418 29.89 -50.97 -37.31
C ARG A 418 28.92 -50.91 -36.13
N GLU A 419 28.70 -52.01 -35.43
CA GLU A 419 27.86 -52.07 -34.23
C GLU A 419 28.41 -51.16 -33.11
N GLU A 420 29.74 -51.14 -32.90
CA GLU A 420 30.40 -50.20 -31.98
C GLU A 420 30.16 -48.73 -32.37
N ARG A 421 30.17 -48.41 -33.67
CA ARG A 421 29.86 -47.05 -34.17
C ARG A 421 28.40 -46.69 -33.95
N GLU A 422 27.47 -47.58 -34.28
CA GLU A 422 26.03 -47.38 -34.12
C GLU A 422 25.69 -47.18 -32.62
N HIS A 423 26.30 -47.96 -31.71
CA HIS A 423 26.18 -47.76 -30.26
C HIS A 423 26.80 -46.44 -29.77
N PHE A 424 27.97 -46.05 -30.28
CA PHE A 424 28.61 -44.79 -29.93
C PHE A 424 27.78 -43.57 -30.40
N GLU A 425 27.25 -43.62 -31.61
CA GLU A 425 26.42 -42.55 -32.17
C GLU A 425 25.11 -42.40 -31.39
N GLU A 426 24.45 -43.51 -31.04
CA GLU A 426 23.25 -43.50 -30.20
C GLU A 426 23.54 -42.91 -28.80
N ALA A 427 24.58 -43.37 -28.11
CA ALA A 427 24.98 -42.82 -26.81
C ALA A 427 25.34 -41.32 -26.88
N SER A 428 26.01 -40.90 -27.96
CA SER A 428 26.36 -39.49 -28.18
C SER A 428 25.13 -38.62 -28.47
N ASN A 429 24.17 -39.12 -29.26
CA ASN A 429 22.89 -38.45 -29.51
C ASN A 429 22.09 -38.28 -28.20
N GLN A 430 22.06 -39.29 -27.33
CA GLN A 430 21.42 -39.20 -26.01
C GLN A 430 22.06 -38.12 -25.12
N ILE A 431 23.39 -38.02 -25.09
CA ILE A 431 24.10 -36.96 -24.33
C ILE A 431 23.76 -35.57 -24.87
N VAL A 432 23.80 -35.38 -26.19
CA VAL A 432 23.49 -34.10 -26.85
C VAL A 432 22.04 -33.68 -26.60
N ALA A 433 21.10 -34.63 -26.66
CA ALA A 433 19.68 -34.38 -26.35
C ALA A 433 19.49 -33.98 -24.87
N HIS A 434 20.14 -34.69 -23.94
CA HIS A 434 20.03 -34.40 -22.51
C HIS A 434 20.60 -33.02 -22.12
N LEU A 435 21.74 -32.63 -22.72
CA LEU A 435 22.30 -31.28 -22.54
C LEU A 435 21.37 -30.21 -23.10
N GLN A 436 20.73 -30.47 -24.24
CA GLN A 436 19.78 -29.54 -24.86
C GLN A 436 18.51 -29.36 -24.01
N THR A 437 17.88 -30.43 -23.51
CA THR A 437 16.71 -30.29 -22.61
C THR A 437 17.05 -29.49 -21.36
N LYS A 438 18.23 -29.71 -20.76
CA LYS A 438 18.73 -28.92 -19.63
C LYS A 438 18.97 -27.45 -19.97
N GLU A 439 19.45 -27.15 -21.18
CA GLU A 439 19.61 -25.78 -21.67
C GLU A 439 18.25 -25.09 -21.85
N GLU A 440 17.27 -25.78 -22.42
CA GLU A 440 15.89 -25.28 -22.61
C GLU A 440 15.20 -25.00 -21.26
N ASP A 441 15.35 -25.91 -20.28
CA ASP A 441 14.81 -25.73 -18.92
C ASP A 441 15.49 -24.57 -18.16
N LEU A 442 16.81 -24.44 -18.25
CA LEU A 442 17.54 -23.30 -17.68
C LEU A 442 17.14 -21.99 -18.36
N SER A 443 16.93 -22.00 -19.69
CA SER A 443 16.50 -20.82 -20.46
C SER A 443 15.10 -20.36 -20.03
N ARG A 444 14.19 -21.31 -19.79
CA ARG A 444 12.85 -21.01 -19.24
C ARG A 444 12.94 -20.42 -17.83
N SER A 445 13.77 -20.99 -16.96
CA SER A 445 14.00 -20.47 -15.61
C SER A 445 14.62 -19.07 -15.60
N ILE A 446 15.57 -18.79 -16.51
CA ILE A 446 16.15 -17.44 -16.70
C ILE A 446 15.08 -16.45 -17.14
N TYR A 447 14.21 -16.84 -18.08
CA TYR A 447 13.11 -15.98 -18.54
C TYR A 447 12.19 -15.59 -17.38
N SER A 448 11.68 -16.55 -16.60
CA SER A 448 10.81 -16.26 -15.45
C SER A 448 11.53 -15.42 -14.38
N CYS A 449 12.82 -15.68 -14.11
CA CYS A 449 13.61 -14.86 -13.17
C CYS A 449 13.80 -13.41 -13.64
N ARG A 450 13.98 -13.18 -14.95
CA ARG A 450 14.11 -11.83 -15.53
C ARG A 450 12.79 -11.07 -15.47
N VAL A 451 11.68 -11.72 -15.85
CA VAL A 451 10.33 -11.14 -15.73
C VAL A 451 10.03 -10.76 -14.28
N GLU A 452 10.35 -11.63 -13.30
CA GLU A 452 10.18 -11.29 -11.89
C GLU A 452 11.09 -10.13 -11.45
N ALA A 453 12.33 -10.06 -11.93
CA ALA A 453 13.24 -8.96 -11.61
C ALA A 453 12.71 -7.62 -12.15
N ASP A 454 12.18 -7.59 -13.39
CA ASP A 454 11.56 -6.40 -13.97
C ASP A 454 10.31 -5.96 -13.19
N VAL A 455 9.47 -6.90 -12.75
CA VAL A 455 8.34 -6.66 -11.84
C VAL A 455 8.83 -6.04 -10.53
N VAL A 456 9.79 -6.67 -9.86
CA VAL A 456 10.31 -6.23 -8.56
C VAL A 456 10.93 -4.83 -8.67
N ASN A 457 11.69 -4.55 -9.72
CA ASN A 457 12.29 -3.25 -9.96
C ASN A 457 11.23 -2.16 -10.22
N MET A 458 10.18 -2.46 -10.99
CA MET A 458 9.06 -1.53 -11.20
C MET A 458 8.34 -1.22 -9.88
N TRP A 459 8.14 -2.23 -9.03
CA TRP A 459 7.57 -2.04 -7.70
C TRP A 459 8.45 -1.24 -6.75
N VAL A 460 9.78 -1.40 -6.82
CA VAL A 460 10.71 -0.56 -6.04
C VAL A 460 10.58 0.91 -6.45
N ASN A 461 10.61 1.21 -7.75
CA ASN A 461 10.47 2.57 -8.27
C ASN A 461 9.12 3.18 -7.84
N PHE A 462 8.01 2.47 -8.10
CA PHE A 462 6.68 2.91 -7.68
C PHE A 462 6.60 3.22 -6.19
N LEU A 463 7.10 2.33 -5.33
CA LEU A 463 7.07 2.57 -3.87
C LEU A 463 7.92 3.78 -3.47
N GLN A 464 9.06 4.01 -4.12
CA GLN A 464 9.92 5.16 -3.86
C GLN A 464 9.25 6.47 -4.32
N ASP A 465 8.67 6.50 -5.52
CA ASP A 465 7.98 7.68 -6.06
C ASP A 465 6.76 8.05 -5.20
N MET A 466 5.93 7.06 -4.84
CA MET A 466 4.79 7.29 -3.95
C MET A 466 5.23 7.72 -2.54
N TRP A 467 6.38 7.24 -2.06
CA TRP A 467 6.92 7.63 -0.76
C TRP A 467 7.45 9.07 -0.74
N VAL A 468 8.10 9.52 -1.82
CA VAL A 468 8.52 10.94 -1.95
C VAL A 468 7.30 11.85 -1.91
N LEU A 469 6.25 11.52 -2.66
CA LEU A 469 4.97 12.23 -2.63
C LEU A 469 4.36 12.23 -1.22
N GLN A 470 4.16 11.06 -0.61
CA GLN A 470 3.61 10.93 0.74
C GLN A 470 4.39 11.78 1.75
N THR A 471 5.73 11.65 1.75
CA THR A 471 6.62 12.34 2.70
C THR A 471 6.44 13.86 2.57
N SER A 472 6.53 14.41 1.35
CA SER A 472 6.37 15.84 1.10
C SER A 472 5.04 16.42 1.60
N TYR A 473 3.90 15.72 1.36
CA TYR A 473 2.61 16.16 1.87
C TYR A 473 2.51 16.03 3.40
N THR A 474 3.09 14.97 3.98
CA THR A 474 3.12 14.82 5.45
C THR A 474 3.96 15.89 6.13
N GLU A 475 5.13 16.23 5.58
CA GLU A 475 6.01 17.30 6.06
C GLU A 475 5.36 18.68 5.93
N GLN A 476 4.74 18.99 4.78
CA GLN A 476 4.03 20.25 4.58
C GLN A 476 2.88 20.43 5.59
N LYS A 477 2.06 19.39 5.77
CA LYS A 477 0.94 19.36 6.73
C LYS A 477 1.44 19.43 8.18
N GLU A 478 2.50 18.71 8.52
CA GLU A 478 3.11 18.78 9.86
C GLU A 478 3.68 20.17 10.14
N LYS A 479 4.37 20.78 9.17
CA LYS A 479 4.87 22.14 9.29
C LYS A 479 3.74 23.12 9.52
N GLN A 480 2.71 23.13 8.66
CA GLN A 480 1.54 24.00 8.83
C GLN A 480 0.89 23.81 10.20
N ALA A 481 0.66 22.56 10.64
CA ALA A 481 0.07 22.30 11.96
C ALA A 481 0.99 22.69 13.13
N SER A 482 2.31 22.76 12.92
CA SER A 482 3.28 23.22 13.92
C SER A 482 3.32 24.74 13.99
N ASP A 483 3.30 25.43 12.84
CA ASP A 483 3.22 26.89 12.74
C ASP A 483 1.88 27.41 13.36
N GLU A 484 0.76 26.72 13.07
CA GLU A 484 -0.55 26.96 13.71
C GLU A 484 -0.50 26.73 15.23
N LEU A 485 0.21 25.69 15.69
CA LEU A 485 0.35 25.36 17.11
C LEU A 485 1.24 26.35 17.87
N GLU A 486 2.33 26.83 17.28
CA GLU A 486 3.22 27.83 17.89
C GLU A 486 2.47 29.16 18.11
N LYS A 487 1.74 29.62 17.09
CA LYS A 487 0.85 30.79 17.21
C LYS A 487 -0.20 30.59 18.30
N TYR A 488 -0.85 29.43 18.31
CA TYR A 488 -1.81 29.06 19.35
C TYR A 488 -1.19 29.09 20.76
N GLU A 489 0.05 28.61 20.93
CA GLU A 489 0.69 28.57 22.24
C GLU A 489 1.01 29.98 22.76
N GLN A 490 1.43 30.91 21.89
CA GLN A 490 1.59 32.31 22.23
C GLN A 490 0.25 32.97 22.62
N ASP A 491 -0.78 32.86 21.76
CA ASP A 491 -2.13 33.39 22.04
C ASP A 491 -2.72 32.82 23.36
N PHE A 492 -2.43 31.55 23.68
CA PHE A 492 -2.88 30.90 24.92
C PHE A 492 -2.15 31.43 26.16
N VAL A 493 -0.83 31.60 26.09
CA VAL A 493 -0.02 32.16 27.19
C VAL A 493 -0.48 33.58 27.49
N ASP A 494 -0.66 34.42 26.47
CA ASP A 494 -1.11 35.81 26.64
C ASP A 494 -2.52 35.88 27.24
N LEU A 495 -3.43 34.98 26.83
CA LEU A 495 -4.76 34.87 27.44
C LEU A 495 -4.68 34.47 28.93
N VAL A 496 -3.88 33.47 29.28
CA VAL A 496 -3.72 33.02 30.67
C VAL A 496 -3.10 34.12 31.53
N ILE A 497 -2.11 34.86 31.00
CA ILE A 497 -1.53 36.03 31.68
C ILE A 497 -2.58 37.13 31.88
N HIS A 498 -3.43 37.40 30.89
CA HIS A 498 -4.51 38.37 30.99
C HIS A 498 -5.49 38.02 32.12
N HIS A 499 -6.02 36.79 32.12
CA HIS A 499 -6.99 36.32 33.12
C HIS A 499 -6.40 36.28 34.52
N LEU A 500 -5.19 35.72 34.70
CA LEU A 500 -4.51 35.70 36.00
C LEU A 500 -4.20 37.13 36.51
N SER A 501 -3.88 38.07 35.61
CA SER A 501 -3.67 39.48 35.97
C SER A 501 -4.98 40.16 36.39
N ALA A 502 -6.10 39.86 35.71
CA ALA A 502 -7.42 40.34 36.10
C ALA A 502 -7.81 39.81 37.48
N TYR A 503 -7.65 38.50 37.73
CA TYR A 503 -7.92 37.91 39.05
C TYR A 503 -7.02 38.50 40.14
N LYS A 504 -5.72 38.71 39.88
CA LYS A 504 -4.82 39.36 40.84
C LYS A 504 -5.31 40.76 41.26
N ARG A 505 -5.88 41.54 40.32
CA ARG A 505 -6.49 42.85 40.64
C ARG A 505 -7.80 42.69 41.42
N ALA A 506 -8.66 41.75 41.05
CA ALA A 506 -9.96 41.53 41.70
C ALA A 506 -9.84 40.95 43.12
N LEU A 507 -8.88 40.06 43.36
CA LEU A 507 -8.70 39.37 44.65
C LEU A 507 -8.16 40.30 45.74
N GLY A 508 -7.36 41.30 45.38
CA GLY A 508 -6.73 42.25 46.32
C GLY A 508 -7.74 42.98 47.22
N PRO A 509 -8.73 43.71 46.65
CA PRO A 509 -9.80 44.35 47.41
C PRO A 509 -10.61 43.35 48.26
N SER A 510 -10.96 42.18 47.72
CA SER A 510 -11.69 41.15 48.47
C SER A 510 -10.93 40.64 49.70
N ILE A 511 -9.60 40.46 49.59
CA ILE A 511 -8.72 40.08 50.71
C ILE A 511 -8.64 41.19 51.77
N ILE A 512 -8.72 42.46 51.36
CA ILE A 512 -8.77 43.59 52.29
C ILE A 512 -10.14 43.67 52.99
N HIS A 513 -11.23 43.45 52.24
CA HIS A 513 -12.60 43.47 52.77
C HIS A 513 -12.84 42.33 53.77
N ILE A 514 -12.50 41.08 53.42
CA ILE A 514 -12.69 39.93 54.32
C ILE A 514 -11.88 40.07 55.61
N ARG A 515 -10.67 40.65 55.55
CA ARG A 515 -9.88 40.99 56.74
C ARG A 515 -10.59 42.02 57.62
N LYS A 516 -11.11 43.09 57.01
CA LYS A 516 -11.84 44.16 57.72
C LYS A 516 -13.14 43.63 58.36
N PHE A 517 -13.85 42.73 57.68
CA PHE A 517 -15.03 42.07 58.25
C PHE A 517 -14.67 41.15 59.42
N ALA A 518 -13.61 40.35 59.30
CA ALA A 518 -13.11 39.53 60.40
C ALA A 518 -12.66 40.36 61.62
N GLU A 519 -11.96 41.48 61.40
CA GLU A 519 -11.59 42.43 62.46
C GLU A 519 -12.83 43.05 63.12
N ASN A 520 -13.84 43.45 62.34
CA ASN A 520 -15.10 44.00 62.87
C ASN A 520 -15.92 42.97 63.67
N LEU A 521 -16.02 41.73 63.19
CA LEU A 521 -16.70 40.63 63.88
C LEU A 521 -16.00 40.30 65.20
N LYS A 522 -14.67 40.28 65.21
CA LYS A 522 -13.90 40.09 66.45
C LYS A 522 -14.13 41.24 67.45
N ASN A 523 -14.12 42.49 66.99
CA ASN A 523 -14.42 43.65 67.85
C ASN A 523 -15.87 43.62 68.39
N LEU A 524 -16.79 42.92 67.73
CA LEU A 524 -18.15 42.67 68.22
C LEU A 524 -18.17 41.60 69.32
N ASP A 525 -17.47 40.47 69.16
CA ASP A 525 -17.30 39.45 70.21
C ASP A 525 -16.62 40.05 71.47
N ASP A 526 -15.47 40.73 71.30
CA ASP A 526 -14.72 41.37 72.39
C ASP A 526 -15.59 42.41 73.16
N ARG A 527 -16.57 43.02 72.49
CA ARG A 527 -17.51 43.99 73.09
C ARG A 527 -18.71 43.32 73.74
N GLN A 528 -19.14 42.14 73.27
CA GLN A 528 -20.26 41.39 73.79
C GLN A 528 -19.87 40.64 75.08
N GLU A 529 -18.63 40.16 75.21
CA GLU A 529 -18.09 39.60 76.47
C GLU A 529 -17.98 40.65 77.60
N MET A 530 -17.81 41.94 77.26
CA MET A 530 -17.65 43.04 78.22
C MET A 530 -18.97 43.60 78.78
N VAL A 531 -20.14 43.25 78.21
CA VAL A 531 -21.45 43.84 78.56
C VAL A 531 -22.45 42.75 78.94
N SER A 532 -22.19 42.04 80.04
CA SER A 532 -23.09 41.01 80.57
C SER A 532 -24.28 41.58 81.37
N GLY A 533 -25.05 42.51 80.79
CA GLY A 533 -26.29 42.98 81.41
C GLY A 533 -26.93 44.24 80.80
N VAL A 534 -28.00 44.04 80.00
CA VAL A 534 -29.31 44.73 80.00
C VAL A 534 -30.03 44.39 78.67
N ASP A 535 -31.20 43.75 78.76
CA ASP A 535 -31.85 42.98 77.68
C ASP A 535 -32.56 43.80 76.58
N THR A 536 -32.03 44.95 76.13
CA THR A 536 -32.67 45.79 75.11
C THR A 536 -31.82 46.22 73.91
N ASP A 537 -30.49 46.12 73.95
CA ASP A 537 -29.62 46.41 72.78
C ASP A 537 -29.27 45.15 71.94
N ASP A 538 -29.48 43.94 72.49
CA ASP A 538 -29.07 42.67 71.85
C ASP A 538 -29.66 42.44 70.46
N ALA A 539 -30.94 42.74 70.24
CA ALA A 539 -31.59 42.54 68.94
C ALA A 539 -30.96 43.39 67.82
N LYS A 540 -30.40 44.55 68.18
CA LYS A 540 -29.75 45.47 67.25
C LYS A 540 -28.30 45.06 66.98
N ALA A 541 -27.62 44.56 68.01
CA ALA A 541 -26.30 43.93 67.90
C ALA A 541 -26.37 42.67 67.01
N LEU A 542 -27.34 41.78 67.25
CA LEU A 542 -27.60 40.57 66.45
C LEU A 542 -27.82 40.87 64.96
N ASN A 543 -28.68 41.85 64.63
CA ASN A 543 -28.86 42.25 63.24
C ASN A 543 -27.58 42.81 62.61
N SER A 544 -26.76 43.58 63.36
CA SER A 544 -25.48 44.06 62.84
C SER A 544 -24.44 42.96 62.65
N ARG A 545 -24.46 41.91 63.51
CA ARG A 545 -23.60 40.73 63.40
C ARG A 545 -23.99 39.89 62.19
N ASN A 546 -25.27 39.54 62.05
CA ASN A 546 -25.78 38.73 60.94
C ASN A 546 -25.42 39.36 59.58
N ASN A 547 -25.57 40.68 59.43
CA ASN A 547 -25.22 41.37 58.19
C ASN A 547 -23.69 41.31 57.89
N LEU A 548 -22.84 41.42 58.92
CA LEU A 548 -21.39 41.31 58.77
C LEU A 548 -20.94 39.87 58.47
N GLU A 549 -21.61 38.87 59.05
CA GLU A 549 -21.37 37.46 58.74
C GLU A 549 -21.81 37.12 57.30
N GLU A 550 -22.92 37.68 56.82
CA GLU A 550 -23.38 37.52 55.42
C GLU A 550 -22.41 38.16 54.41
N GLU A 551 -21.95 39.40 54.64
CA GLU A 551 -20.95 40.07 53.79
C GLU A 551 -19.57 39.37 53.85
N TYR A 552 -19.21 38.78 55.00
CA TYR A 552 -18.02 37.94 55.14
C TYR A 552 -18.13 36.67 54.27
N LEU A 553 -19.25 35.93 54.37
CA LEU A 553 -19.48 34.68 53.63
C LEU A 553 -19.54 34.92 52.11
N ASP A 554 -20.16 36.01 51.65
CA ASP A 554 -20.17 36.41 50.25
C ASP A 554 -18.74 36.78 49.75
N SER A 555 -17.94 37.43 50.60
CA SER A 555 -16.52 37.71 50.30
C SER A 555 -15.66 36.44 50.24
N GLU A 556 -15.89 35.49 51.15
CA GLU A 556 -15.23 34.19 51.19
C GLU A 556 -15.57 33.35 49.95
N ALA A 557 -16.85 33.24 49.61
CA ALA A 557 -17.34 32.50 48.44
C ALA A 557 -16.71 32.99 47.13
N LYS A 558 -16.51 34.31 46.98
CA LYS A 558 -15.80 34.90 45.82
C LYS A 558 -14.33 34.50 45.78
N ILE A 559 -13.63 34.54 46.92
CA ILE A 559 -12.21 34.15 47.01
C ILE A 559 -12.05 32.65 46.70
N ILE A 560 -12.88 31.79 47.28
CA ILE A 560 -12.88 30.35 47.02
C ILE A 560 -13.17 30.07 45.53
N THR A 561 -14.16 30.74 44.94
CA THR A 561 -14.48 30.57 43.52
C THR A 561 -13.34 31.03 42.62
N ALA A 562 -12.71 32.17 42.91
CA ALA A 562 -11.57 32.68 42.16
C ALA A 562 -10.36 31.72 42.23
N LEU A 563 -10.05 31.22 43.41
CA LEU A 563 -8.97 30.23 43.60
C LEU A 563 -9.28 28.92 42.86
N SER A 564 -10.51 28.42 42.94
CA SER A 564 -10.96 27.23 42.20
C SER A 564 -10.80 27.39 40.68
N VAL A 565 -11.18 28.55 40.12
CA VAL A 565 -10.97 28.81 38.69
C VAL A 565 -9.48 28.88 38.34
N VAL A 566 -8.65 29.51 39.17
CA VAL A 566 -7.18 29.56 38.99
C VAL A 566 -6.54 28.16 39.05
N ASP A 567 -6.93 27.31 39.99
CA ASP A 567 -6.40 25.93 40.08
C ASP A 567 -6.86 25.07 38.89
N ASN A 568 -8.07 25.26 38.36
CA ASN A 568 -8.50 24.64 37.12
C ASN A 568 -7.66 25.13 35.92
N MET A 569 -7.48 26.45 35.75
CA MET A 569 -6.65 27.02 34.68
C MET A 569 -5.21 26.50 34.74
N LYS A 570 -4.67 26.40 35.96
CA LYS A 570 -3.37 25.80 36.25
C LYS A 570 -3.33 24.33 35.84
N GLU A 571 -4.36 23.54 36.15
CA GLU A 571 -4.42 22.15 35.69
C GLU A 571 -4.37 22.05 34.16
N TYR A 572 -5.17 22.84 33.43
CA TYR A 572 -5.13 22.87 31.96
C TYR A 572 -3.75 23.26 31.41
N PHE A 573 -3.11 24.29 31.98
CA PHE A 573 -1.79 24.77 31.58
C PHE A 573 -0.69 23.73 31.80
N TYR A 574 -0.60 23.15 33.01
CA TYR A 574 0.42 22.15 33.34
C TYR A 574 0.16 20.78 32.69
N ARG A 575 -1.11 20.39 32.48
CA ARG A 575 -1.48 19.17 31.74
C ARG A 575 -0.99 19.21 30.29
N LYS A 576 -0.99 20.38 29.63
CA LYS A 576 -0.36 20.55 28.31
C LYS A 576 1.16 20.50 28.39
N LYS A 577 1.79 21.21 29.34
CA LYS A 577 3.25 21.25 29.47
C LYS A 577 3.89 19.87 29.69
N GLY A 578 3.20 18.96 30.39
CA GLY A 578 3.62 17.55 30.56
C GLY A 578 3.30 16.60 29.40
N LYS A 579 2.52 17.03 28.40
CA LYS A 579 2.32 16.32 27.12
C LYS A 579 3.35 16.75 26.07
N VAL A 580 3.59 18.06 25.95
CA VAL A 580 4.55 18.62 24.98
C VAL A 580 5.96 18.08 25.22
N SER A 581 6.41 18.03 26.48
CA SER A 581 7.73 17.48 26.87
C SER A 581 7.86 15.95 26.81
N ARG A 582 6.86 15.24 26.25
CA ARG A 582 6.94 13.79 25.94
C ARG A 582 6.84 13.50 24.43
N CYS A 583 6.79 14.55 23.60
CA CYS A 583 6.76 14.48 22.14
C CYS A 583 7.98 15.16 21.49
N THR A 584 8.99 15.48 22.29
CA THR A 584 10.39 15.76 21.89
C THR A 584 11.27 14.61 22.37
#